data_AF-A0AA42T7K7-F1
#
_entry.id   AF-A0AA42T7K7-F1
#
_cell.length_a   1.000
_cell.length_b   1.000
_cell.length_c   1.000
_cell.angle_alpha   90.00
_cell.angle_beta   90.00
_cell.angle_gamma   90.00
#
_symmetry.space_group_name_H-M   'P 1'
#
loop_
_entity.id
_entity.type
_entity.pdbx_description
1 polymer ?
#
loop_
_entity_poly.entity_id
_entity_poly.type
_entity_poly.pdbx_seq_one_letter_code
_entity_poly.pdbx_strand_id
1 'polypeptide(L)'
;MKNFICIFFIYLFCLINIAHAQASNEIPISSALINNKLQNEKKFVFPSGVFVVDGTVIIPDGSILIGAGKGITTVKLKAGVNKDLIQSQNFNKFKGSSLITQAPKNIIIKNISLDGNYLNDKWNSGKAKILNSKGNCISLYASRFDIDIETNNCAQNMLYVEANGNRNGLEVDSNIKISGKVSGESCIIFNGPGDILLEKGVVGNCGMKPKNITNNYAGYDGVIIKQNIEINFLHVYGVFNGVGFTTVGKPRVKISHLVSESNRGGVLISQGTWGGIDMLDVHANGYCIPTAASDCKNTKPLDAVRIDSFNGFSINQAFVIRMPNSAKNNLLLKLNGSGSLVKLIILNKTKNEQILPYIILNGKNNKLFLGGDDIDKSKIINNGVNNKIY
;
A
#
# COMPACT_ATOMS: atom_id res chain seq x y z
N MET A 1 28.25 25.87 -51.78
CA MET A 1 27.33 26.75 -51.04
C MET A 1 25.90 26.35 -51.36
N LYS A 2 25.41 25.30 -50.70
CA LYS A 2 24.06 24.74 -50.83
C LYS A 2 23.67 24.19 -49.46
N ASN A 3 22.42 24.42 -49.08
CA ASN A 3 21.64 23.70 -48.07
C ASN A 3 22.11 23.80 -46.60
N PHE A 4 21.76 24.90 -45.93
CA PHE A 4 21.78 24.96 -44.46
C PHE A 4 20.64 25.83 -43.89
N ILE A 5 19.44 25.75 -44.46
CA ILE A 5 18.26 26.45 -43.92
C ILE A 5 17.03 25.57 -44.15
N CYS A 6 16.74 24.61 -43.26
CA CYS A 6 15.40 24.00 -43.15
C CYS A 6 15.16 23.04 -41.95
N ILE A 7 15.91 23.12 -40.84
CA ILE A 7 15.68 22.22 -39.67
C ILE A 7 15.40 22.99 -38.36
N PHE A 8 15.33 24.33 -38.39
CA PHE A 8 15.12 25.11 -37.16
C PHE A 8 13.67 25.57 -36.90
N PHE A 9 12.72 25.28 -37.80
CA PHE A 9 11.36 25.83 -37.72
C PHE A 9 10.29 24.92 -37.09
N ILE A 10 10.62 23.68 -36.71
CA ILE A 10 9.66 22.75 -36.07
C ILE A 10 9.77 22.76 -34.53
N TYR A 11 10.87 23.26 -33.96
CA TYR A 11 11.08 23.24 -32.51
C TYR A 11 10.57 24.47 -31.75
N LEU A 12 10.13 25.53 -32.42
CA LEU A 12 9.81 26.82 -31.78
C LEU A 12 8.32 27.12 -31.61
N PHE A 13 7.41 26.24 -32.08
CA PHE A 13 5.96 26.41 -31.90
C PHE A 13 5.33 25.63 -30.72
N CYS A 14 6.15 24.98 -29.88
CA CYS A 14 5.66 24.24 -28.70
C CYS A 14 5.93 24.92 -27.34
N LEU A 15 6.44 26.16 -27.30
CA LEU A 15 6.90 26.78 -26.04
C LEU A 15 6.30 28.14 -25.69
N ILE A 16 5.16 28.52 -26.27
CA ILE A 16 4.47 29.76 -25.87
C ILE A 16 2.97 29.49 -25.68
N ASN A 17 2.48 29.83 -24.49
CA ASN A 17 1.10 29.81 -23.98
C ASN A 17 0.58 28.50 -23.35
N ILE A 18 0.98 28.21 -22.11
CA ILE A 18 0.03 27.71 -21.10
C ILE A 18 0.41 28.28 -19.72
N ALA A 19 0.03 29.53 -19.48
CA ALA A 19 -0.21 30.02 -18.14
C ALA A 19 -1.72 30.31 -18.06
N HIS A 20 -2.35 29.73 -17.03
CA HIS A 20 -3.75 29.87 -16.62
C HIS A 20 -4.80 28.94 -17.26
N ALA A 21 -5.37 28.11 -16.38
CA ALA A 21 -6.62 27.35 -16.48
C ALA A 21 -6.73 26.34 -17.64
N GLN A 22 -6.12 25.16 -17.49
CA GLN A 22 -6.51 24.00 -18.29
C GLN A 22 -7.41 23.07 -17.48
N ALA A 23 -8.69 23.02 -17.85
CA ALA A 23 -9.37 21.72 -17.91
C ALA A 23 -8.42 20.80 -18.69
N SER A 24 -7.84 19.80 -18.02
CA SER A 24 -6.79 18.98 -18.62
C SER A 24 -7.38 18.23 -19.81
N ASN A 25 -7.10 18.70 -21.03
CA ASN A 25 -7.35 17.92 -22.23
C ASN A 25 -6.52 16.64 -22.09
N GLU A 26 -7.21 15.52 -21.86
CA GLU A 26 -6.58 14.21 -21.85
C GLU A 26 -5.92 13.98 -23.22
N ILE A 27 -4.63 13.65 -23.22
CA ILE A 27 -3.80 13.43 -24.41
C ILE A 27 -3.77 11.92 -24.68
N PRO A 28 -4.45 11.42 -25.73
CA PRO A 28 -4.35 10.01 -26.07
C PRO A 28 -2.93 9.68 -26.51
N ILE A 29 -2.37 8.59 -26.00
CA ILE A 29 -1.07 8.07 -26.42
C ILE A 29 -1.11 6.54 -26.50
N SER A 30 -0.54 5.97 -27.56
CA SER A 30 -0.51 4.51 -27.70
C SER A 30 0.51 3.90 -26.75
N SER A 31 0.10 2.88 -26.00
CA SER A 31 1.03 2.10 -25.16
C SER A 31 2.08 1.40 -26.02
N ALA A 32 1.76 1.03 -27.26
CA ALA A 32 2.71 0.44 -28.20
C ALA A 32 3.88 1.39 -28.54
N LEU A 33 3.60 2.69 -28.69
CA LEU A 33 4.63 3.71 -28.92
C LEU A 33 5.58 3.82 -27.72
N ILE A 34 5.01 3.89 -26.51
CA ILE A 34 5.79 3.97 -25.27
C ILE A 34 6.64 2.70 -25.12
N ASN A 35 6.04 1.53 -25.34
CA ASN A 35 6.71 0.23 -25.22
C ASN A 35 7.85 0.10 -26.23
N ASN A 36 7.66 0.56 -27.47
CA ASN A 36 8.72 0.55 -28.49
C ASN A 36 9.91 1.43 -28.06
N LYS A 37 9.64 2.64 -27.56
CA LYS A 37 10.69 3.52 -27.03
C LYS A 37 11.40 2.93 -25.82
N LEU A 38 10.68 2.37 -24.85
CA LEU A 38 11.31 1.72 -23.70
C LEU A 38 12.15 0.50 -24.11
N GLN A 39 11.71 -0.27 -25.10
CA GLN A 39 12.45 -1.42 -25.61
C GLN A 39 13.76 -1.01 -26.30
N ASN A 40 13.72 0.04 -27.12
CA ASN A 40 14.84 0.46 -27.98
C ASN A 40 15.78 1.48 -27.32
N GLU A 41 15.22 2.45 -26.59
CA GLU A 41 15.94 3.59 -26.02
C GLU A 41 16.14 3.45 -24.50
N LYS A 42 15.48 2.48 -23.84
CA LYS A 42 15.52 2.27 -22.38
C LYS A 42 15.06 3.46 -21.55
N LYS A 43 14.48 4.49 -22.18
CA LYS A 43 14.02 5.69 -21.50
C LYS A 43 12.78 6.25 -22.16
N PHE A 44 11.81 6.62 -21.35
CA PHE A 44 10.67 7.42 -21.80
C PHE A 44 10.40 8.51 -20.78
N VAL A 45 10.29 9.75 -21.26
CA VAL A 45 10.01 10.93 -20.43
C VAL A 45 8.67 11.51 -20.85
N PHE A 46 7.73 11.54 -19.92
CA PHE A 46 6.48 12.25 -20.11
C PHE A 46 6.67 13.73 -19.74
N PRO A 47 6.21 14.67 -20.60
CA PRO A 47 6.11 16.07 -20.20
C PRO A 47 4.93 16.27 -19.24
N SER A 48 4.66 17.51 -18.85
CA SER A 48 3.45 17.83 -18.09
C SER A 48 2.20 17.52 -18.91
N GLY A 49 1.15 17.03 -18.25
CA GLY A 49 -0.13 16.70 -18.87
C GLY A 49 -0.75 15.40 -18.34
N VAL A 50 -1.95 15.11 -18.83
CA VAL A 50 -2.67 13.85 -18.55
C VAL A 50 -2.64 12.99 -19.81
N PHE A 51 -1.95 11.87 -19.77
CA PHE A 51 -1.74 10.97 -20.90
C PHE A 51 -2.61 9.73 -20.77
N VAL A 52 -3.56 9.54 -21.69
CA VAL A 52 -4.45 8.38 -21.68
C VAL A 52 -3.88 7.27 -22.54
N VAL A 53 -3.41 6.20 -21.90
CA VAL A 53 -2.85 5.02 -22.58
C VAL A 53 -3.93 4.01 -22.93
N ASP A 54 -3.87 3.46 -24.13
CA ASP A 54 -4.81 2.45 -24.66
C ASP A 54 -4.49 1.01 -24.20
N GLY A 55 -3.44 0.83 -23.40
CA GLY A 55 -2.96 -0.48 -22.96
C GLY A 55 -1.90 -0.39 -21.87
N THR A 56 -1.35 -1.54 -21.50
CA THR A 56 -0.28 -1.65 -20.51
C THR A 56 1.04 -1.08 -21.05
N VAL A 57 1.69 -0.25 -20.26
CA VAL A 57 3.08 0.17 -20.45
C VAL A 57 4.00 -0.90 -19.86
N ILE A 58 4.79 -1.54 -20.72
CA ILE A 58 5.75 -2.58 -20.36
C ILE A 58 7.10 -1.93 -20.07
N ILE A 59 7.69 -2.25 -18.92
CA ILE A 59 9.01 -1.76 -18.49
C ILE A 59 10.03 -2.89 -18.60
N PRO A 60 10.90 -2.87 -19.62
CA PRO A 60 12.00 -3.82 -19.76
C PRO A 60 13.09 -3.63 -18.71
N ASP A 61 13.99 -4.62 -18.63
CA ASP A 61 15.25 -4.50 -17.90
C ASP A 61 16.02 -3.23 -18.30
N GLY A 62 16.55 -2.52 -17.31
CA GLY A 62 17.36 -1.32 -17.48
C GLY A 62 16.59 -0.07 -17.89
N SER A 63 15.25 -0.10 -17.80
CA SER A 63 14.42 0.97 -18.37
C SER A 63 14.03 2.02 -17.34
N ILE A 64 13.91 3.26 -17.84
CA ILE A 64 13.63 4.46 -17.07
C ILE A 64 12.33 5.09 -17.59
N LEU A 65 11.32 5.20 -16.72
CA LEU A 65 10.07 5.93 -16.97
C LEU A 65 10.00 7.13 -16.02
N ILE A 66 10.00 8.35 -16.56
CA ILE A 66 10.02 9.57 -15.75
C ILE A 66 8.91 10.52 -16.19
N GLY A 67 8.19 11.09 -15.23
CA GLY A 67 7.30 12.23 -15.44
C GLY A 67 7.95 13.56 -15.02
N ALA A 68 7.27 14.67 -15.33
CA ALA A 68 7.70 16.01 -14.93
C ALA A 68 7.47 16.33 -13.44
N GLY A 69 6.79 15.44 -12.70
CA GLY A 69 6.45 15.59 -11.28
C GLY A 69 5.14 14.88 -10.92
N LYS A 70 5.02 14.44 -9.66
CA LYS A 70 3.76 13.93 -9.11
C LYS A 70 2.71 15.05 -9.12
N GLY A 71 1.53 14.76 -9.65
CA GLY A 71 0.45 15.74 -9.88
C GLY A 71 0.67 16.66 -11.09
N ILE A 72 1.86 16.64 -11.71
CA ILE A 72 2.19 17.43 -12.91
C ILE A 72 2.07 16.59 -14.19
N THR A 73 2.51 15.33 -14.11
CA THR A 73 2.31 14.32 -15.14
C THR A 73 1.43 13.21 -14.58
N THR A 74 0.32 12.94 -15.25
CA THR A 74 -0.54 11.79 -14.95
C THR A 74 -0.60 10.85 -16.14
N VAL A 75 -0.30 9.57 -15.93
CA VAL A 75 -0.56 8.52 -16.92
C VAL A 75 -1.80 7.77 -16.48
N LYS A 76 -2.81 7.77 -17.33
CA LYS A 76 -4.16 7.27 -17.04
C LYS A 76 -4.51 6.13 -17.99
N LEU A 77 -5.06 5.03 -17.46
CA LEU A 77 -5.54 3.95 -18.32
C LEU A 77 -6.82 4.36 -19.04
N LYS A 78 -6.94 4.08 -20.33
CA LYS A 78 -8.21 4.27 -21.06
C LYS A 78 -9.33 3.41 -20.43
N ALA A 79 -10.55 3.94 -20.39
CA ALA A 79 -11.70 3.20 -19.87
C ALA A 79 -11.96 1.92 -20.71
N GLY A 80 -12.36 0.83 -20.04
CA GLY A 80 -12.64 -0.46 -20.67
C GLY A 80 -11.41 -1.31 -21.04
N VAL A 81 -10.18 -0.81 -20.84
CA VAL A 81 -8.95 -1.56 -21.14
C VAL A 81 -8.78 -2.75 -20.22
N ASN A 82 -9.12 -2.62 -18.93
CA ASN A 82 -9.10 -3.71 -17.97
C ASN A 82 -7.75 -4.45 -17.91
N LYS A 83 -6.65 -3.72 -17.77
CA LYS A 83 -5.29 -4.28 -17.66
C LYS A 83 -4.52 -3.53 -16.58
N ASP A 84 -3.40 -4.09 -16.18
CA ASP A 84 -2.43 -3.34 -15.39
C ASP A 84 -1.95 -2.13 -16.19
N LEU A 85 -1.79 -0.99 -15.53
CA LEU A 85 -1.34 0.24 -16.19
C LEU A 85 0.16 0.13 -16.55
N ILE A 86 0.99 -0.26 -15.59
CA ILE A 86 2.41 -0.55 -15.78
C ILE A 86 2.70 -2.00 -15.39
N GLN A 87 3.44 -2.72 -16.24
CA GLN A 87 3.98 -4.05 -15.94
C GLN A 87 5.47 -4.14 -16.21
N SER A 88 6.21 -4.91 -15.42
CA SER A 88 7.56 -5.31 -15.86
C SER A 88 7.47 -6.28 -17.05
N GLN A 89 8.52 -6.29 -17.87
CA GLN A 89 8.62 -7.25 -18.96
C GLN A 89 8.50 -8.69 -18.43
N ASN A 90 7.68 -9.50 -19.13
CA ASN A 90 7.40 -10.89 -18.78
C ASN A 90 6.77 -11.11 -17.39
N PHE A 91 6.13 -10.09 -16.79
CA PHE A 91 5.45 -10.22 -15.50
C PHE A 91 4.58 -11.47 -15.40
N ASN A 92 3.66 -11.69 -16.36
CA ASN A 92 2.75 -12.85 -16.34
C ASN A 92 3.47 -14.20 -16.45
N LYS A 93 4.65 -14.25 -17.07
CA LYS A 93 5.47 -15.47 -17.14
C LYS A 93 6.16 -15.76 -15.81
N PHE A 94 6.58 -14.72 -15.10
CA PHE A 94 7.37 -14.86 -13.88
C PHE A 94 6.57 -14.81 -12.59
N LYS A 95 5.37 -14.23 -12.58
CA LYS A 95 4.48 -14.20 -11.41
C LYS A 95 4.23 -15.62 -10.90
N GLY A 96 4.41 -15.83 -9.60
CA GLY A 96 4.31 -17.13 -8.93
C GLY A 96 5.51 -18.05 -9.16
N SER A 97 6.51 -17.65 -9.94
CA SER A 97 7.72 -18.44 -10.21
C SER A 97 8.81 -18.19 -9.17
N SER A 98 9.82 -19.06 -9.16
CA SER A 98 11.04 -18.92 -8.36
C SER A 98 12.24 -18.46 -9.19
N LEU A 99 12.00 -17.67 -10.25
CA LEU A 99 12.99 -17.28 -11.26
C LEU A 99 13.56 -15.86 -11.04
N ILE A 100 13.89 -15.47 -9.80
CA ILE A 100 14.46 -14.15 -9.50
C ILE A 100 15.72 -13.81 -10.30
N THR A 101 16.55 -14.79 -10.67
CA THR A 101 17.76 -14.57 -11.49
C THR A 101 17.46 -14.14 -12.92
N GLN A 102 16.22 -14.35 -13.39
CA GLN A 102 15.74 -13.89 -14.70
C GLN A 102 14.85 -12.64 -14.58
N ALA A 103 14.63 -12.14 -13.36
CA ALA A 103 13.81 -10.97 -13.13
C ALA A 103 14.49 -9.73 -13.73
N PRO A 104 13.75 -8.88 -14.46
CA PRO A 104 14.22 -7.55 -14.83
C PRO A 104 14.87 -6.82 -13.65
N LYS A 105 15.99 -6.16 -13.91
CA LYS A 105 16.71 -5.31 -12.94
C LYS A 105 16.82 -3.88 -13.47
N ASN A 106 17.23 -2.97 -12.58
CA ASN A 106 17.51 -1.57 -12.91
C ASN A 106 16.30 -0.82 -13.47
N ILE A 107 15.11 -1.14 -12.97
CA ILE A 107 13.88 -0.44 -13.36
C ILE A 107 13.77 0.85 -12.55
N ILE A 108 13.55 1.98 -13.23
CA ILE A 108 13.35 3.27 -12.57
C ILE A 108 12.00 3.84 -13.01
N ILE A 109 11.11 4.14 -12.06
CA ILE A 109 9.83 4.81 -12.31
C ILE A 109 9.70 5.99 -11.35
N LYS A 110 9.85 7.23 -11.84
CA LYS A 110 9.94 8.41 -10.96
C LYS A 110 9.10 9.59 -11.41
N ASN A 111 8.74 10.42 -10.44
CA ASN A 111 8.16 11.75 -10.63
C ASN A 111 6.87 11.73 -11.48
N ILE A 112 6.01 10.75 -11.25
CA ILE A 112 4.81 10.54 -12.08
C ILE A 112 3.61 10.12 -11.23
N SER A 113 2.43 10.62 -11.59
CA SER A 113 1.15 10.13 -11.07
C SER A 113 0.56 9.08 -12.01
N LEU A 114 0.00 8.03 -11.42
CA LEU A 114 -0.59 6.90 -12.12
C LEU A 114 -2.07 6.78 -11.75
N ASP A 115 -2.94 6.75 -12.75
CA ASP A 115 -4.38 6.62 -12.58
C ASP A 115 -4.87 5.35 -13.30
N GLY A 116 -5.29 4.34 -12.54
CA GLY A 116 -5.83 3.10 -13.10
C GLY A 116 -7.18 3.29 -13.81
N ASN A 117 -7.77 4.48 -13.69
CA ASN A 117 -9.07 4.85 -14.22
C ASN A 117 -10.14 3.82 -13.83
N TYR A 118 -10.14 3.41 -12.56
CA TYR A 118 -11.08 2.44 -12.02
C TYR A 118 -12.49 3.02 -11.97
N LEU A 119 -12.67 4.16 -11.32
CA LEU A 119 -13.94 4.84 -11.14
C LEU A 119 -13.99 6.12 -11.97
N ASN A 120 -15.16 6.47 -12.49
CA ASN A 120 -15.42 7.73 -13.19
C ASN A 120 -15.68 8.93 -12.25
N ASP A 121 -15.86 8.67 -10.95
CA ASP A 121 -16.16 9.64 -9.90
C ASP A 121 -15.67 9.07 -8.56
N LYS A 122 -15.75 9.86 -7.49
CA LYS A 122 -15.35 9.44 -6.14
C LYS A 122 -16.15 8.22 -5.70
N TRP A 123 -15.50 7.27 -5.02
CA TRP A 123 -16.13 6.03 -4.54
C TRP A 123 -17.39 6.24 -3.68
N ASN A 124 -17.44 7.36 -2.94
CA ASN A 124 -18.56 7.74 -2.08
C ASN A 124 -19.68 8.52 -2.81
N SER A 125 -19.53 8.78 -4.11
CA SER A 125 -20.53 9.41 -4.95
C SER A 125 -21.61 8.41 -5.35
N GLY A 126 -22.89 8.81 -5.27
CA GLY A 126 -24.01 8.03 -5.80
C GLY A 126 -24.02 7.96 -7.34
N LYS A 127 -23.08 8.59 -8.04
CA LYS A 127 -22.94 8.54 -9.50
C LYS A 127 -21.73 7.73 -9.97
N ALA A 128 -20.92 7.23 -9.04
CA ALA A 128 -19.73 6.47 -9.37
C ALA A 128 -20.08 5.17 -10.09
N LYS A 129 -19.34 4.90 -11.16
CA LYS A 129 -19.40 3.70 -11.99
C LYS A 129 -17.99 3.17 -12.21
N ILE A 130 -17.90 1.86 -12.37
CA ILE A 130 -16.65 1.17 -12.71
C ILE A 130 -16.38 1.38 -14.21
N LEU A 131 -15.21 1.93 -14.53
CA LEU A 131 -14.66 2.10 -15.89
C LEU A 131 -13.68 0.98 -16.25
N ASN A 132 -12.87 0.53 -15.30
CA ASN A 132 -11.95 -0.60 -15.43
C ASN A 132 -12.14 -1.55 -14.25
N SER A 133 -12.58 -2.78 -14.46
CA SER A 133 -12.90 -3.74 -13.39
C SER A 133 -11.72 -4.60 -12.93
N LYS A 134 -10.58 -4.55 -13.64
CA LYS A 134 -9.36 -5.29 -13.30
C LYS A 134 -8.11 -4.51 -13.71
N GLY A 135 -6.98 -4.84 -13.07
CA GLY A 135 -5.70 -4.18 -13.30
C GLY A 135 -5.15 -3.46 -12.08
N ASN A 136 -3.87 -3.70 -11.77
CA ASN A 136 -3.08 -2.91 -10.85
C ASN A 136 -2.59 -1.62 -11.52
N CYS A 137 -2.28 -0.59 -10.74
CA CYS A 137 -1.54 0.56 -11.29
C CYS A 137 -0.10 0.15 -11.64
N ILE A 138 0.56 -0.64 -10.79
CA ILE A 138 1.87 -1.23 -11.06
C ILE A 138 1.88 -2.72 -10.70
N SER A 139 2.40 -3.53 -11.62
CA SER A 139 2.71 -4.96 -11.43
C SER A 139 4.15 -5.24 -11.82
N LEU A 140 5.04 -5.42 -10.84
CA LEU A 140 6.45 -5.68 -11.09
C LEU A 140 6.83 -7.09 -10.66
N TYR A 141 7.45 -7.80 -11.59
CA TYR A 141 8.36 -8.88 -11.29
C TYR A 141 9.76 -8.39 -11.60
N ALA A 142 10.55 -8.06 -10.57
CA ALA A 142 11.84 -7.39 -10.73
C ALA A 142 12.76 -7.68 -9.54
N SER A 143 14.06 -7.80 -9.79
CA SER A 143 15.05 -8.05 -8.73
C SER A 143 15.63 -6.77 -8.15
N ARG A 144 15.69 -5.68 -8.92
CA ARG A 144 16.21 -4.37 -8.48
C ARG A 144 15.46 -3.22 -9.14
N PHE A 145 14.96 -2.28 -8.35
CA PHE A 145 14.20 -1.14 -8.87
C PHE A 145 14.19 0.08 -7.94
N ASP A 146 13.86 1.24 -8.50
CA ASP A 146 13.70 2.51 -7.78
C ASP A 146 12.41 3.21 -8.23
N ILE A 147 11.46 3.33 -7.29
CA ILE A 147 10.11 3.80 -7.54
C ILE A 147 9.82 5.05 -6.71
N ASP A 148 9.43 6.15 -7.36
CA ASP A 148 8.97 7.37 -6.72
C ASP A 148 7.72 7.93 -7.41
N ILE A 149 6.54 7.53 -6.92
CA ILE A 149 5.28 7.73 -7.64
C ILE A 149 4.14 8.22 -6.75
N GLU A 150 3.09 8.70 -7.39
CA GLU A 150 1.74 8.77 -6.83
C GLU A 150 0.82 7.80 -7.60
N THR A 151 -0.06 7.08 -6.92
CA THR A 151 -1.03 6.16 -7.52
C THR A 151 -2.44 6.49 -7.07
N ASN A 152 -3.40 6.45 -7.97
CA ASN A 152 -4.80 6.70 -7.64
C ASN A 152 -5.73 5.79 -8.44
N ASN A 153 -6.91 5.53 -7.88
CA ASN A 153 -8.04 4.98 -8.63
C ASN A 153 -7.70 3.69 -9.39
N CYS A 154 -7.06 2.74 -8.70
CA CYS A 154 -6.62 1.47 -9.26
C CYS A 154 -7.71 0.40 -9.09
N ALA A 155 -7.98 -0.40 -10.13
CA ALA A 155 -9.08 -1.38 -10.11
C ALA A 155 -8.81 -2.54 -9.14
N GLN A 156 -7.54 -2.95 -9.06
CA GLN A 156 -7.05 -3.92 -8.10
C GLN A 156 -6.12 -3.25 -7.10
N ASN A 157 -4.80 -3.38 -7.26
CA ASN A 157 -3.82 -2.89 -6.31
C ASN A 157 -3.08 -1.65 -6.83
N MET A 158 -2.60 -0.79 -5.93
CA MET A 158 -1.76 0.34 -6.33
C MET A 158 -0.37 -0.14 -6.77
N LEU A 159 0.21 -1.02 -5.97
CA LEU A 159 1.51 -1.62 -6.23
C LEU A 159 1.50 -3.11 -5.88
N TYR A 160 1.80 -3.94 -6.87
CA TYR A 160 2.12 -5.34 -6.69
C TYR A 160 3.57 -5.56 -7.09
N VAL A 161 4.39 -6.06 -6.16
CA VAL A 161 5.77 -6.46 -6.44
C VAL A 161 5.97 -7.91 -6.08
N GLU A 162 6.67 -8.65 -6.92
CA GLU A 162 7.07 -10.01 -6.67
C GLU A 162 8.46 -10.31 -7.23
N ALA A 163 9.29 -11.03 -6.49
CA ALA A 163 10.41 -11.77 -7.07
C ALA A 163 10.87 -12.80 -6.05
N ASN A 164 10.82 -14.07 -6.44
CA ASN A 164 11.10 -15.19 -5.54
C ASN A 164 12.15 -16.12 -6.14
N GLY A 165 12.82 -16.88 -5.28
CA GLY A 165 13.82 -17.88 -5.67
C GLY A 165 15.19 -17.63 -5.06
N ASN A 166 16.13 -18.53 -5.39
CA ASN A 166 17.51 -18.39 -4.96
C ASN A 166 18.18 -17.24 -5.72
N ARG A 167 18.76 -16.29 -4.99
CA ARG A 167 19.42 -15.12 -5.56
C ARG A 167 20.75 -15.46 -6.23
N ASN A 168 21.42 -16.56 -5.84
CA ASN A 168 22.76 -16.91 -6.35
C ASN A 168 23.74 -15.71 -6.34
N GLY A 169 23.75 -14.93 -5.25
CA GLY A 169 24.58 -13.73 -5.10
C GLY A 169 24.06 -12.47 -5.82
N LEU A 170 22.87 -12.50 -6.43
CA LEU A 170 22.24 -11.34 -7.05
C LEU A 170 21.88 -10.28 -5.99
N GLU A 171 22.34 -9.05 -6.22
CA GLU A 171 21.94 -7.87 -5.47
C GLU A 171 20.49 -7.47 -5.80
N VAL A 172 19.72 -7.13 -4.76
CA VAL A 172 18.29 -6.85 -4.87
C VAL A 172 17.87 -5.52 -4.25
N ASP A 173 18.86 -4.68 -3.89
CA ASP A 173 18.66 -3.31 -3.41
C ASP A 173 17.60 -2.57 -4.23
N SER A 174 16.45 -2.31 -3.60
CA SER A 174 15.33 -1.61 -4.22
C SER A 174 14.74 -0.59 -3.27
N ASN A 175 14.31 0.54 -3.82
CA ASN A 175 13.83 1.69 -3.06
C ASN A 175 12.42 2.09 -3.52
N ILE A 176 11.53 2.40 -2.58
CA ILE A 176 10.13 2.75 -2.85
C ILE A 176 9.70 4.00 -2.08
N LYS A 177 9.19 4.98 -2.82
CA LYS A 177 8.38 6.12 -2.35
C LYS A 177 7.03 6.10 -3.06
N ILE A 178 5.97 5.91 -2.29
CA ILE A 178 4.62 5.82 -2.85
C ILE A 178 3.63 6.61 -2.00
N SER A 179 2.81 7.41 -2.66
CA SER A 179 1.60 7.99 -2.10
C SER A 179 0.40 7.60 -2.95
N GLY A 180 -0.77 7.48 -2.36
CA GLY A 180 -1.94 7.15 -3.15
C GLY A 180 -3.22 6.97 -2.37
N LYS A 181 -4.31 6.84 -3.12
CA LYS A 181 -5.63 6.55 -2.56
C LYS A 181 -6.49 5.80 -3.56
N VAL A 182 -7.50 5.10 -3.04
CA VAL A 182 -8.52 4.39 -3.82
C VAL A 182 -7.95 3.23 -4.62
N SER A 183 -8.12 2.04 -4.07
CA SER A 183 -7.89 0.78 -4.76
C SER A 183 -9.11 -0.13 -4.60
N GLY A 184 -9.48 -0.87 -5.64
CA GLY A 184 -10.59 -1.83 -5.58
C GLY A 184 -10.24 -3.12 -4.81
N GLU A 185 -8.94 -3.36 -4.58
CA GLU A 185 -8.36 -4.39 -3.71
C GLU A 185 -7.36 -3.74 -2.73
N SER A 186 -6.22 -4.38 -2.43
CA SER A 186 -5.21 -3.88 -1.48
C SER A 186 -4.49 -2.63 -2.00
N CYS A 187 -3.89 -1.81 -1.14
CA CYS A 187 -3.02 -0.74 -1.63
C CYS A 187 -1.71 -1.33 -2.15
N ILE A 188 -0.98 -2.05 -1.30
CA ILE A 188 0.34 -2.60 -1.63
C ILE A 188 0.38 -4.09 -1.31
N ILE A 189 0.86 -4.88 -2.26
CA ILE A 189 1.23 -6.28 -2.04
C ILE A 189 2.71 -6.43 -2.35
N PHE A 190 3.47 -6.82 -1.34
CA PHE A 190 4.89 -7.05 -1.43
C PHE A 190 5.20 -8.53 -1.26
N ASN A 191 5.51 -9.20 -2.38
CA ASN A 191 5.84 -10.61 -2.46
C ASN A 191 7.29 -10.86 -2.90
N GLY A 192 8.18 -9.91 -2.59
CA GLY A 192 9.59 -9.95 -2.94
C GLY A 192 9.96 -8.91 -4.01
N PRO A 193 11.27 -8.76 -4.32
CA PRO A 193 12.39 -9.48 -3.73
C PRO A 193 12.57 -9.12 -2.25
N GLY A 194 13.24 -9.95 -1.45
CA GLY A 194 13.56 -9.56 -0.08
C GLY A 194 14.63 -8.45 -0.05
N ASP A 195 14.78 -7.79 1.09
CA ASP A 195 15.80 -6.73 1.35
C ASP A 195 15.58 -5.45 0.54
N ILE A 196 14.33 -4.98 0.58
CA ILE A 196 13.89 -3.73 -0.02
C ILE A 196 13.69 -2.67 1.06
N LEU A 197 13.94 -1.41 0.70
CA LEU A 197 13.62 -0.24 1.49
C LEU A 197 12.36 0.47 0.97
N LEU A 198 11.32 0.52 1.80
CA LEU A 198 10.22 1.47 1.64
C LEU A 198 10.57 2.74 2.41
N GLU A 199 11.08 3.74 1.70
CA GLU A 199 11.47 5.02 2.29
C GLU A 199 10.25 5.80 2.80
N LYS A 200 9.15 5.81 2.03
CA LYS A 200 7.92 6.49 2.44
C LYS A 200 6.69 5.91 1.75
N GLY A 201 5.68 5.56 2.54
CA GLY A 201 4.39 5.09 2.09
C GLY A 201 3.26 5.91 2.72
N VAL A 202 2.38 6.50 1.91
CA VAL A 202 1.13 7.11 2.40
C VAL A 202 -0.01 6.67 1.49
N VAL A 203 -0.70 5.58 1.87
CA VAL A 203 -1.68 4.91 1.02
C VAL A 203 -2.97 4.66 1.77
N GLY A 204 -4.10 4.66 1.07
CA GLY A 204 -5.35 4.36 1.75
C GLY A 204 -6.57 4.23 0.86
N ASN A 205 -7.73 4.06 1.50
CA ASN A 205 -8.98 3.73 0.85
C ASN A 205 -8.84 2.48 -0.04
N CYS A 206 -8.51 1.34 0.58
CA CYS A 206 -8.44 0.06 -0.12
C CYS A 206 -9.76 -0.71 -0.08
N GLY A 207 -9.97 -1.59 -1.06
CA GLY A 207 -11.21 -2.36 -1.19
C GLY A 207 -12.44 -1.51 -1.52
N MET A 208 -12.27 -0.30 -2.07
CA MET A 208 -13.38 0.61 -2.38
C MET A 208 -14.19 0.11 -3.56
N LYS A 209 -15.52 0.12 -3.44
CA LYS A 209 -16.45 -0.03 -4.57
C LYS A 209 -17.34 1.21 -4.67
N PRO A 210 -17.96 1.48 -5.84
CA PRO A 210 -18.96 2.55 -5.96
C PRO A 210 -20.12 2.33 -4.99
N LYS A 211 -20.51 3.37 -4.25
CA LYS A 211 -21.57 3.35 -3.21
C LYS A 211 -22.87 2.60 -3.57
N ASN A 212 -23.22 2.50 -4.84
CA ASN A 212 -24.45 1.86 -5.31
C ASN A 212 -24.36 0.33 -5.44
N ILE A 213 -23.22 -0.30 -5.11
CA ILE A 213 -23.04 -1.75 -5.21
C ILE A 213 -23.27 -2.40 -3.84
N THR A 214 -24.12 -3.42 -3.76
CA THR A 214 -24.30 -4.21 -2.53
C THR A 214 -22.97 -4.89 -2.15
N ASN A 215 -22.53 -4.79 -0.90
CA ASN A 215 -21.16 -5.13 -0.45
C ASN A 215 -20.08 -4.19 -1.01
N ASN A 216 -20.23 -2.89 -0.75
CA ASN A 216 -19.34 -1.82 -1.22
C ASN A 216 -17.85 -1.94 -0.80
N TYR A 217 -17.53 -2.91 0.05
CA TYR A 217 -16.20 -3.11 0.60
C TYR A 217 -15.91 -4.60 0.62
N ALA A 218 -14.88 -5.03 -0.09
CA ALA A 218 -14.40 -6.40 -0.05
C ALA A 218 -13.35 -6.56 1.06
N GLY A 219 -13.23 -7.77 1.63
CA GLY A 219 -12.32 -8.09 2.72
C GLY A 219 -10.85 -8.10 2.28
N TYR A 220 -10.29 -6.92 2.04
CA TYR A 220 -8.89 -6.73 1.68
C TYR A 220 -8.14 -5.99 2.79
N ASP A 221 -6.89 -6.38 2.98
CA ASP A 221 -5.94 -5.66 3.83
C ASP A 221 -5.32 -4.50 3.04
N GLY A 222 -4.85 -3.46 3.75
CA GLY A 222 -4.25 -2.29 3.11
C GLY A 222 -2.89 -2.60 2.50
N VAL A 223 -1.95 -3.01 3.34
CA VAL A 223 -0.58 -3.35 2.95
C VAL A 223 -0.27 -4.77 3.40
N ILE A 224 0.14 -5.62 2.45
CA ILE A 224 0.44 -7.04 2.67
C ILE A 224 1.92 -7.29 2.40
N ILE A 225 2.66 -7.71 3.42
CA ILE A 225 4.09 -8.04 3.34
C ILE A 225 4.31 -9.55 3.44
N LYS A 226 4.94 -10.14 2.44
CA LYS A 226 5.22 -11.58 2.38
C LYS A 226 6.71 -11.93 2.36
N GLN A 227 7.57 -10.92 2.20
CA GLN A 227 9.03 -11.05 2.11
C GLN A 227 9.75 -10.01 2.95
N ASN A 228 11.06 -10.19 3.12
CA ASN A 228 11.90 -9.31 3.94
C ASN A 228 11.86 -7.86 3.46
N ILE A 229 11.59 -6.91 4.37
CA ILE A 229 11.50 -5.48 4.04
C ILE A 229 11.94 -4.59 5.20
N GLU A 230 12.48 -3.43 4.87
CA GLU A 230 12.75 -2.32 5.77
C GLU A 230 11.87 -1.13 5.40
N ILE A 231 11.28 -0.47 6.39
CA ILE A 231 10.29 0.59 6.18
C ILE A 231 10.65 1.77 7.08
N ASN A 232 10.96 2.92 6.49
CA ASN A 232 11.22 4.12 7.29
C ASN A 232 9.90 4.72 7.79
N PHE A 233 8.95 4.98 6.89
CA PHE A 233 7.65 5.52 7.25
C PHE A 233 6.55 4.91 6.40
N LEU A 234 5.51 4.39 7.05
CA LEU A 234 4.30 3.92 6.38
C LEU A 234 3.06 4.43 7.11
N HIS A 235 2.20 5.15 6.40
CA HIS A 235 0.86 5.49 6.82
C HIS A 235 -0.15 4.78 5.91
N VAL A 236 -0.92 3.86 6.49
CA VAL A 236 -2.03 3.17 5.84
C VAL A 236 -3.37 3.56 6.47
N TYR A 237 -4.33 3.99 5.64
CA TYR A 237 -5.62 4.46 6.16
C TYR A 237 -6.84 4.05 5.33
N GLY A 238 -8.03 4.10 5.95
CA GLY A 238 -9.29 3.87 5.26
C GLY A 238 -9.47 2.43 4.73
N VAL A 239 -8.98 1.44 5.49
CA VAL A 239 -9.14 0.00 5.21
C VAL A 239 -10.34 -0.52 5.99
N PHE A 240 -11.52 -0.41 5.42
CA PHE A 240 -12.77 -0.55 6.18
C PHE A 240 -13.27 -1.99 6.33
N ASN A 241 -12.70 -2.96 5.60
CA ASN A 241 -13.10 -4.37 5.70
C ASN A 241 -11.96 -5.37 5.93
N GLY A 242 -10.76 -4.86 6.25
CA GLY A 242 -9.60 -5.69 6.60
C GLY A 242 -8.70 -5.00 7.61
N VAL A 243 -7.44 -5.40 7.60
CA VAL A 243 -6.38 -4.86 8.47
C VAL A 243 -5.54 -3.86 7.69
N GLY A 244 -5.17 -2.74 8.32
CA GLY A 244 -4.30 -1.73 7.70
C GLY A 244 -2.99 -2.32 7.21
N PHE A 245 -2.29 -3.05 8.07
CA PHE A 245 -1.01 -3.71 7.75
C PHE A 245 -1.01 -5.17 8.17
N THR A 246 -0.67 -6.06 7.24
CA THR A 246 -0.60 -7.51 7.49
C THR A 246 0.71 -8.08 6.97
N THR A 247 1.35 -8.94 7.76
CA THR A 247 2.39 -9.82 7.26
C THR A 247 1.84 -11.21 6.98
N VAL A 248 2.41 -11.95 6.03
CA VAL A 248 2.04 -13.33 5.72
C VAL A 248 3.28 -14.18 5.53
N GLY A 249 3.29 -15.41 6.07
CA GLY A 249 4.40 -16.33 5.94
C GLY A 249 5.51 -16.05 6.95
N LYS A 250 6.75 -15.93 6.48
CA LYS A 250 7.96 -15.80 7.33
C LYS A 250 8.85 -14.58 7.01
N PRO A 251 8.30 -13.37 6.80
CA PRO A 251 9.12 -12.21 6.49
C PRO A 251 9.89 -11.71 7.73
N ARG A 252 11.08 -11.17 7.48
CA ARG A 252 11.72 -10.20 8.37
C ARG A 252 11.15 -8.81 8.08
N VAL A 253 10.63 -8.13 9.10
CA VAL A 253 10.22 -6.73 8.94
C VAL A 253 10.93 -5.84 9.94
N LYS A 254 11.45 -4.71 9.49
CA LYS A 254 11.95 -3.62 10.35
C LYS A 254 11.25 -2.35 9.95
N ILE A 255 10.54 -1.72 10.88
CA ILE A 255 9.75 -0.53 10.59
C ILE A 255 10.10 0.56 11.59
N SER A 256 10.57 1.71 11.13
CA SER A 256 10.85 2.84 12.03
C SER A 256 9.54 3.49 12.48
N HIS A 257 8.59 3.74 11.57
CA HIS A 257 7.29 4.29 11.93
C HIS A 257 6.15 3.70 11.08
N LEU A 258 5.18 3.09 11.75
CA LEU A 258 3.92 2.61 11.17
C LEU A 258 2.74 3.38 11.75
N VAL A 259 1.95 4.00 10.89
CA VAL A 259 0.66 4.60 11.21
C VAL A 259 -0.44 3.78 10.53
N SER A 260 -1.40 3.29 11.32
CA SER A 260 -2.58 2.56 10.84
C SER A 260 -3.82 3.28 11.33
N GLU A 261 -4.45 4.05 10.44
CA GLU A 261 -5.52 5.01 10.76
C GLU A 261 -6.87 4.66 10.10
N SER A 262 -7.98 4.82 10.82
CA SER A 262 -9.33 4.69 10.23
C SER A 262 -9.57 3.34 9.54
N ASN A 263 -8.95 2.28 10.07
CA ASN A 263 -9.02 0.90 9.57
C ASN A 263 -9.92 0.04 10.47
N ARG A 264 -10.47 -1.04 9.93
CA ARG A 264 -11.27 -1.99 10.72
C ARG A 264 -10.39 -2.78 11.70
N GLY A 265 -9.21 -3.23 11.25
CA GLY A 265 -8.12 -3.74 12.08
C GLY A 265 -6.85 -2.93 11.84
N GLY A 266 -5.98 -2.82 12.85
CA GLY A 266 -4.79 -1.98 12.72
C GLY A 266 -3.61 -2.71 12.10
N VAL A 267 -3.06 -3.66 12.84
CA VAL A 267 -1.85 -4.41 12.48
C VAL A 267 -2.03 -5.89 12.80
N LEU A 268 -1.66 -6.75 11.85
CA LEU A 268 -1.59 -8.21 12.00
C LEU A 268 -0.19 -8.72 11.64
N ILE A 269 0.52 -9.22 12.65
CA ILE A 269 1.83 -9.86 12.48
C ILE A 269 1.64 -11.38 12.50
N SER A 270 1.89 -12.04 11.36
CA SER A 270 1.71 -13.48 11.20
C SER A 270 2.74 -14.33 11.96
N GLN A 271 2.39 -15.60 12.14
CA GLN A 271 3.11 -16.58 12.96
C GLN A 271 4.60 -16.73 12.65
N GLY A 272 5.00 -16.63 11.39
CA GLY A 272 6.40 -16.80 10.98
C GLY A 272 7.20 -15.50 10.93
N THR A 273 6.57 -14.35 11.14
CA THR A 273 7.24 -13.05 11.03
C THR A 273 8.21 -12.82 12.17
N TRP A 274 9.33 -12.16 11.92
CA TRP A 274 10.25 -11.69 12.96
C TRP A 274 10.74 -10.28 12.65
N GLY A 275 11.38 -9.65 13.64
CA GLY A 275 11.85 -8.26 13.56
C GLY A 275 11.03 -7.34 14.49
N GLY A 276 10.72 -6.13 14.04
CA GLY A 276 9.99 -5.20 14.90
C GLY A 276 9.59 -3.87 14.28
N ILE A 277 8.87 -3.11 15.09
CA ILE A 277 8.38 -1.75 14.81
C ILE A 277 8.90 -0.82 15.91
N ASP A 278 9.59 0.25 15.56
CA ASP A 278 10.11 1.19 16.55
C ASP A 278 8.98 2.07 17.10
N MET A 279 8.18 2.67 16.22
CA MET A 279 7.00 3.46 16.57
C MET A 279 5.77 2.98 15.81
N LEU A 280 4.71 2.66 16.55
CA LEU A 280 3.41 2.24 16.02
C LEU A 280 2.32 3.19 16.51
N ASP A 281 1.66 3.88 15.58
CA ASP A 281 0.42 4.63 15.84
C ASP A 281 -0.77 3.88 15.26
N VAL A 282 -1.71 3.54 16.13
CA VAL A 282 -2.99 2.94 15.76
C VAL A 282 -4.08 3.84 16.30
N HIS A 283 -4.65 4.69 15.46
CA HIS A 283 -5.70 5.61 15.87
C HIS A 283 -6.89 5.56 14.92
N ALA A 284 -8.05 5.98 15.42
CA ALA A 284 -9.30 5.91 14.69
C ALA A 284 -9.69 4.50 14.18
N ASN A 285 -9.09 3.43 14.72
CA ASN A 285 -9.36 2.06 14.26
C ASN A 285 -10.57 1.43 14.96
N GLY A 286 -11.12 0.39 14.34
CA GLY A 286 -12.45 -0.14 14.68
C GLY A 286 -13.57 0.66 14.00
N TYR A 287 -13.21 1.62 13.15
CA TYR A 287 -14.14 2.45 12.41
C TYR A 287 -14.81 1.67 11.28
N CYS A 288 -16.10 1.90 11.13
CA CYS A 288 -16.89 1.53 9.97
C CYS A 288 -17.44 2.82 9.34
N ILE A 289 -17.52 2.86 8.02
CA ILE A 289 -17.67 4.10 7.22
C ILE A 289 -19.04 4.76 7.45
N PRO A 290 -19.11 6.10 7.47
CA PRO A 290 -20.34 6.85 7.68
C PRO A 290 -21.38 6.75 6.55
N THR A 291 -21.05 6.20 5.38
CA THR A 291 -21.94 6.23 4.21
C THR A 291 -23.02 5.15 4.22
N ALA A 292 -22.92 4.15 5.10
CA ALA A 292 -23.95 3.14 5.35
C ALA A 292 -23.99 2.82 6.84
N ALA A 293 -24.62 3.70 7.63
CA ALA A 293 -24.79 3.53 9.07
C ALA A 293 -25.48 2.19 9.46
N SER A 294 -26.19 1.54 8.53
CA SER A 294 -26.74 0.19 8.67
C SER A 294 -25.67 -0.91 8.74
N ASP A 295 -24.60 -0.79 7.94
CA ASP A 295 -23.57 -1.83 7.81
C ASP A 295 -22.68 -1.88 9.06
N CYS A 296 -22.58 -0.77 9.78
CA CYS A 296 -21.80 -0.64 11.00
C CYS A 296 -22.46 -1.25 12.24
N LYS A 297 -23.78 -1.45 12.24
CA LYS A 297 -24.50 -1.99 13.42
C LYS A 297 -24.21 -3.48 13.68
N ASN A 298 -23.77 -4.22 12.66
CA ASN A 298 -23.60 -5.68 12.73
C ASN A 298 -22.15 -6.14 12.49
N THR A 299 -21.24 -5.24 12.13
CA THR A 299 -19.88 -5.60 11.74
C THR A 299 -18.92 -5.44 12.91
N LYS A 300 -18.51 -6.58 13.51
CA LYS A 300 -17.56 -6.59 14.63
C LYS A 300 -16.20 -5.98 14.22
N PRO A 301 -15.61 -5.08 15.02
CA PRO A 301 -14.26 -4.57 14.77
C PRO A 301 -13.23 -5.71 14.82
N LEU A 302 -12.16 -5.59 14.03
CA LEU A 302 -11.00 -6.48 14.13
C LEU A 302 -10.07 -5.99 15.25
N ASP A 303 -9.04 -6.76 15.57
CA ASP A 303 -8.06 -6.39 16.61
C ASP A 303 -7.28 -5.13 16.19
N ALA A 304 -6.96 -4.24 17.14
CA ALA A 304 -6.15 -3.05 16.81
C ALA A 304 -4.71 -3.48 16.50
N VAL A 305 -4.12 -4.30 17.38
CA VAL A 305 -2.81 -4.91 17.17
C VAL A 305 -2.92 -6.40 17.50
N ARG A 306 -2.59 -7.26 16.55
CA ARG A 306 -2.51 -8.71 16.74
C ARG A 306 -1.13 -9.21 16.33
N ILE A 307 -0.48 -9.92 17.26
CA ILE A 307 0.84 -10.54 17.04
C ILE A 307 0.72 -12.04 17.29
N ASP A 308 0.83 -12.80 16.21
CA ASP A 308 0.83 -14.26 16.23
C ASP A 308 2.25 -14.85 16.14
N SER A 309 3.28 -14.02 15.99
CA SER A 309 4.67 -14.44 15.75
C SER A 309 5.24 -15.39 16.83
N PHE A 310 5.75 -16.54 16.42
CA PHE A 310 6.48 -17.47 17.29
C PHE A 310 8.00 -17.25 17.31
N ASN A 311 8.51 -16.37 16.46
CA ASN A 311 9.94 -16.09 16.30
C ASN A 311 10.42 -14.90 17.15
N GLY A 312 9.54 -14.36 18.00
CA GLY A 312 9.74 -13.07 18.65
C GLY A 312 9.46 -11.90 17.70
N PHE A 313 8.78 -10.90 18.23
CA PHE A 313 8.51 -9.65 17.52
C PHE A 313 8.52 -8.49 18.52
N SER A 314 9.22 -7.40 18.20
CA SER A 314 9.29 -6.24 19.08
C SER A 314 8.45 -5.07 18.56
N ILE A 315 7.73 -4.41 19.46
CA ILE A 315 7.18 -3.08 19.25
C ILE A 315 7.72 -2.18 20.36
N ASN A 316 8.63 -1.28 20.00
CA ASN A 316 9.33 -0.44 20.98
C ASN A 316 8.45 0.70 21.52
N GLN A 317 7.46 1.15 20.76
CA GLN A 317 6.46 2.09 21.25
C GLN A 317 5.18 1.92 20.43
N ALA A 318 4.06 1.70 21.10
CA ALA A 318 2.74 1.65 20.47
C ALA A 318 1.79 2.65 21.12
N PHE A 319 1.24 3.57 20.34
CA PHE A 319 0.13 4.43 20.73
C PHE A 319 -1.14 3.87 20.12
N VAL A 320 -2.06 3.38 20.96
CA VAL A 320 -3.29 2.75 20.48
C VAL A 320 -4.51 3.49 21.01
N ILE A 321 -5.28 4.08 20.09
CA ILE A 321 -6.51 4.83 20.35
C ILE A 321 -7.62 4.24 19.48
N ARG A 322 -8.68 3.74 20.12
CA ARG A 322 -9.90 3.29 19.43
C ARG A 322 -11.01 4.32 19.55
N MET A 323 -11.82 4.41 18.49
CA MET A 323 -12.98 5.30 18.48
C MET A 323 -14.12 4.71 19.30
N PRO A 324 -14.81 5.52 20.12
CA PRO A 324 -15.85 5.05 21.05
C PRO A 324 -17.09 4.47 20.36
N ASN A 325 -17.32 4.79 19.07
CA ASN A 325 -18.58 4.47 18.39
C ASN A 325 -18.71 3.02 17.90
N SER A 326 -17.69 2.16 18.07
CA SER A 326 -17.79 0.74 17.68
C SER A 326 -18.22 -0.13 18.85
N ALA A 327 -19.51 -0.45 18.92
CA ALA A 327 -20.08 -1.33 19.94
C ALA A 327 -19.39 -2.72 20.00
N LYS A 328 -19.17 -3.21 21.23
CA LYS A 328 -18.80 -4.60 21.60
C LYS A 328 -17.53 -5.17 20.92
N ASN A 329 -16.34 -4.81 21.45
CA ASN A 329 -15.01 -5.47 21.34
C ASN A 329 -13.88 -4.47 21.03
N ASN A 330 -13.44 -3.75 22.06
CA ASN A 330 -12.30 -2.83 22.01
C ASN A 330 -10.96 -3.53 22.28
N LEU A 331 -10.68 -4.67 21.61
CA LEU A 331 -9.40 -5.35 21.81
C LEU A 331 -8.27 -4.49 21.21
N LEU A 332 -7.43 -3.94 22.07
CA LEU A 332 -6.28 -3.10 21.69
C LEU A 332 -5.11 -3.96 21.26
N LEU A 333 -4.81 -5.00 22.05
CA LEU A 333 -3.65 -5.86 21.83
C LEU A 333 -3.99 -7.33 22.04
N LYS A 334 -3.61 -8.16 21.07
CA LYS A 334 -3.66 -9.62 21.17
C LYS A 334 -2.29 -10.23 20.87
N LEU A 335 -1.72 -10.94 21.85
CA LEU A 335 -0.46 -11.67 21.73
C LEU A 335 -0.72 -13.17 21.80
N ASN A 336 -0.71 -13.84 20.64
CA ASN A 336 -0.84 -15.30 20.57
C ASN A 336 0.52 -16.01 20.39
N GLY A 337 1.55 -15.25 20.01
CA GLY A 337 2.87 -15.73 19.67
C GLY A 337 3.79 -16.06 20.84
N SER A 338 5.09 -16.16 20.57
CA SER A 338 6.13 -16.45 21.56
C SER A 338 7.21 -15.37 21.58
N GLY A 339 7.63 -14.96 22.77
CA GLY A 339 8.80 -14.08 22.93
C GLY A 339 8.62 -12.66 22.38
N SER A 340 7.38 -12.20 22.18
CA SER A 340 7.13 -10.83 21.73
C SER A 340 7.40 -9.82 22.85
N LEU A 341 7.90 -8.65 22.51
CA LEU A 341 8.09 -7.52 23.41
C LEU A 341 7.28 -6.35 22.91
N VAL A 342 6.34 -5.84 23.71
CA VAL A 342 5.52 -4.69 23.33
C VAL A 342 5.54 -3.65 24.45
N LYS A 343 5.88 -2.40 24.11
CA LYS A 343 5.70 -1.24 24.98
C LYS A 343 4.46 -0.47 24.49
N LEU A 344 3.36 -0.58 25.23
CA LEU A 344 2.06 -0.04 24.86
C LEU A 344 1.72 1.16 25.72
N ILE A 345 1.38 2.28 25.07
CA ILE A 345 0.85 3.48 25.68
C ILE A 345 -0.63 3.58 25.33
N ILE A 346 -1.49 3.61 26.34
CA ILE A 346 -2.94 3.71 26.18
C ILE A 346 -3.35 5.17 26.42
N LEU A 347 -3.79 5.84 25.35
CA LEU A 347 -4.23 7.23 25.39
C LEU A 347 -5.77 7.29 25.27
N ASN A 348 -6.51 6.95 26.32
CA ASN A 348 -7.94 7.27 26.36
C ASN A 348 -8.52 7.34 27.79
N LYS A 349 -8.86 8.56 28.25
CA LYS A 349 -9.69 8.86 29.43
C LYS A 349 -11.09 9.26 28.95
N THR A 350 -11.87 8.33 28.39
CA THR A 350 -13.32 8.56 28.25
C THR A 350 -14.01 7.91 29.45
N LYS A 351 -14.53 8.75 30.36
CA LYS A 351 -15.14 8.35 31.65
C LYS A 351 -16.40 7.49 31.51
N ASN A 352 -16.88 7.25 30.30
CA ASN A 352 -18.13 6.55 30.03
C ASN A 352 -17.89 5.38 29.06
N GLU A 353 -18.42 4.22 29.45
CA GLU A 353 -18.79 3.04 28.65
C GLU A 353 -17.88 1.79 28.63
N GLN A 354 -18.25 0.88 29.56
CA GLN A 354 -18.61 -0.53 29.34
C GLN A 354 -17.65 -1.51 28.64
N ILE A 355 -17.04 -2.33 29.51
CA ILE A 355 -16.93 -3.81 29.46
C ILE A 355 -16.38 -4.41 28.15
N LEU A 356 -15.08 -4.72 28.09
CA LEU A 356 -14.44 -5.89 27.46
C LEU A 356 -12.90 -5.82 27.68
N PRO A 357 -12.15 -6.94 27.65
CA PRO A 357 -10.71 -6.91 27.86
C PRO A 357 -10.01 -6.11 26.74
N TYR A 358 -9.12 -5.20 27.13
CA TYR A 358 -8.32 -4.40 26.21
C TYR A 358 -7.10 -5.18 25.70
N ILE A 359 -6.66 -6.19 26.47
CA ILE A 359 -5.41 -6.90 26.21
C ILE A 359 -5.59 -8.40 26.48
N ILE A 360 -5.15 -9.23 25.53
CA ILE A 360 -5.14 -10.68 25.66
C ILE A 360 -3.73 -11.22 25.37
N LEU A 361 -3.16 -11.96 26.31
CA LEU A 361 -1.89 -12.69 26.20
C LEU A 361 -2.18 -14.19 26.27
N ASN A 362 -2.31 -14.84 25.11
CA ASN A 362 -2.49 -16.30 24.99
C ASN A 362 -1.17 -17.04 24.74
N GLY A 363 -0.16 -16.31 24.30
CA GLY A 363 1.13 -16.86 23.89
C GLY A 363 2.06 -17.25 25.03
N LYS A 364 3.35 -17.45 24.74
CA LYS A 364 4.35 -17.80 25.76
C LYS A 364 5.52 -16.82 25.83
N ASN A 365 6.07 -16.59 27.02
CA ASN A 365 7.26 -15.76 27.23
C ASN A 365 7.15 -14.32 26.66
N ASN A 366 5.94 -13.79 26.48
CA ASN A 366 5.76 -12.43 25.99
C ASN A 366 6.01 -11.42 27.10
N LYS A 367 6.55 -10.25 26.75
CA LYS A 367 6.80 -9.13 27.66
C LYS A 367 5.97 -7.94 27.22
N LEU A 368 5.08 -7.49 28.09
CA LEU A 368 4.24 -6.33 27.87
C LEU A 368 4.60 -5.26 28.89
N PHE A 369 5.02 -4.09 28.42
CA PHE A 369 5.24 -2.91 29.25
C PHE A 369 4.07 -1.96 29.01
N LEU A 370 3.40 -1.58 30.09
CA LEU A 370 2.22 -0.73 30.01
C LEU A 370 2.53 0.68 30.51
N GLY A 371 2.29 1.67 29.66
CA GLY A 371 2.37 3.08 29.98
C GLY A 371 1.00 3.76 29.94
N GLY A 372 0.69 4.58 30.94
CA GLY A 372 -0.54 5.35 31.04
C GLY A 372 -1.09 5.40 32.47
N ASP A 373 -1.85 6.44 32.78
CA ASP A 373 -2.57 6.54 34.06
C ASP A 373 -3.78 5.59 34.05
N ASP A 374 -4.10 4.98 35.20
CA ASP A 374 -5.37 4.27 35.46
C ASP A 374 -5.70 3.06 34.56
N ILE A 375 -4.72 2.21 34.27
CA ILE A 375 -4.98 0.95 33.55
C ILE A 375 -5.78 -0.03 34.42
N ASP A 376 -7.03 -0.31 34.02
CA ASP A 376 -7.86 -1.34 34.65
C ASP A 376 -7.30 -2.74 34.36
N LYS A 377 -6.55 -3.29 35.32
CA LYS A 377 -5.95 -4.63 35.24
C LYS A 377 -7.00 -5.74 35.05
N SER A 378 -8.26 -5.53 35.45
CA SER A 378 -9.34 -6.51 35.21
C SER A 378 -9.63 -6.71 33.71
N LYS A 379 -9.14 -5.80 32.86
CA LYS A 379 -9.28 -5.86 31.40
C LYS A 379 -8.09 -6.51 30.71
N ILE A 380 -7.17 -7.11 31.46
CA ILE A 380 -6.03 -7.86 30.92
C ILE A 380 -6.27 -9.34 31.19
N ILE A 381 -6.30 -10.14 30.12
CA ILE A 381 -6.41 -11.59 30.21
C ILE A 381 -5.06 -12.20 29.85
N ASN A 382 -4.45 -12.92 30.79
CA ASN A 382 -3.22 -13.66 30.57
C ASN A 382 -3.48 -15.16 30.70
N ASN A 383 -3.83 -15.80 29.58
CA ASN A 383 -4.06 -17.24 29.50
C ASN A 383 -2.80 -18.02 29.12
N GLY A 384 -1.71 -17.31 28.84
CA GLY A 384 -0.49 -17.88 28.31
C GLY A 384 0.55 -18.23 29.37
N VAL A 385 1.63 -18.86 28.93
CA VAL A 385 2.67 -19.42 29.81
C VAL A 385 3.83 -18.44 29.95
N ASN A 386 4.24 -18.13 31.18
CA ASN A 386 5.41 -17.29 31.48
C ASN A 386 5.39 -15.88 30.82
N ASN A 387 4.20 -15.36 30.50
CA ASN A 387 4.09 -13.97 30.06
C ASN A 387 4.33 -13.03 31.25
N LYS A 388 4.99 -11.90 30.99
CA LYS A 388 5.30 -10.88 32.00
C LYS A 388 4.66 -9.56 31.60
N ILE A 389 3.96 -8.95 32.55
CA ILE A 389 3.36 -7.63 32.41
C ILE A 389 4.09 -6.71 33.40
N TYR A 390 4.64 -5.62 32.89
CA TYR A 390 5.41 -4.63 33.62
C TYR A 390 4.66 -3.31 33.69
#